data_AF-A0A6J7XY36-F1
#
_entry.id   AF-A0A6J7XY36-F1
#
_cell.length_a   1.000
_cell.length_b   1.000
_cell.length_c   1.000
_cell.angle_alpha   90.00
_cell.angle_beta   90.00
_cell.angle_gamma   90.00
#
_symmetry.space_group_name_H-M   'P 1'
#
loop_
_entity.id
_entity.type
_entity.pdbx_description
1 polymer ?
#
loop_
_entity_poly.entity_id
_entity_poly.type
_entity_poly.pdbx_seq_one_letter_code
_entity_poly.pdbx_strand_id
1 'polypeptide(L)'
;MADSDTIVFLATLVDSKEDFNQLATALIPILKSQQKSPRTTATSLSWSVIPTVAISMRDAYFAETEMVSAERAVGRTSADLIAPYPPGVAVIAPGEVLTQLIVDGLAATKAAGVRIAYATDPTLASYRVVKS
;
A
#
# COMPACT_ATOMS: atom_id res chain seq x y z
N MET A 1 13.86 5.55 5.42
CA MET A 1 12.67 5.31 4.56
C MET A 1 12.31 6.63 3.87
N ALA A 2 11.77 6.60 2.66
CA ALA A 2 11.34 7.81 1.97
C ALA A 2 10.06 7.53 1.16
N ASP A 3 9.15 8.48 1.17
CA ASP A 3 8.00 8.56 0.28
C ASP A 3 7.93 9.94 -0.38
N SER A 4 6.84 10.22 -1.09
CA SER A 4 6.65 11.49 -1.79
C SER A 4 6.71 12.71 -0.85
N ASP A 5 6.26 12.56 0.40
CA ASP A 5 6.11 13.61 1.43
C ASP A 5 7.23 13.65 2.46
N THR A 6 7.72 12.49 2.83
CA THR A 6 8.43 12.31 4.09
C THR A 6 9.68 11.50 3.87
N ILE A 7 10.77 11.94 4.51
CA ILE A 7 11.99 11.16 4.64
C ILE A 7 12.17 10.89 6.14
N VAL A 8 12.25 9.62 6.50
CA VAL A 8 12.46 9.17 7.88
C VAL A 8 13.87 8.61 8.00
N PHE A 9 14.64 9.22 8.89
CA PHE A 9 15.94 8.75 9.33
C PHE A 9 15.78 7.91 10.60
N LEU A 10 16.51 6.80 10.69
CA LEU A 10 16.52 5.94 11.88
C LEU A 10 17.82 6.22 12.65
N ALA A 11 17.68 6.63 13.89
CA ALA A 11 18.79 6.84 14.81
C ALA A 11 18.90 5.64 15.77
N THR A 12 20.12 5.21 16.03
CA THR A 12 20.47 4.05 16.86
C THR A 12 21.59 4.41 17.84
N LEU A 13 21.97 3.47 18.72
CA LEU A 13 23.06 3.66 19.68
C LEU A 13 24.43 3.89 19.01
N VAL A 14 24.58 3.51 17.74
CA VAL A 14 25.86 3.61 17.01
C VAL A 14 26.04 4.99 16.36
N ASP A 15 24.97 5.76 16.23
CA ASP A 15 25.01 7.08 15.58
C ASP A 15 25.59 8.14 16.53
N SER A 16 26.56 8.89 16.04
CA SER A 16 27.24 9.97 16.77
C SER A 16 26.68 11.34 16.42
N LYS A 17 27.03 12.36 17.21
CA LYS A 17 26.69 13.76 16.92
C LYS A 17 27.27 14.21 15.58
N GLU A 18 28.44 13.71 15.23
CA GLU A 18 29.15 14.01 14.00
C GLU A 18 28.38 13.49 12.78
N ASP A 19 27.75 12.32 12.87
CA ASP A 19 26.91 11.75 11.80
C ASP A 19 25.69 12.63 11.52
N PHE A 20 25.01 13.10 12.57
CA PHE A 20 23.88 14.03 12.43
C PHE A 20 24.30 15.38 11.84
N ASN A 21 25.49 15.88 12.19
CA ASN A 21 26.01 17.11 11.61
C ASN A 21 26.30 16.94 10.12
N GLN A 22 26.93 15.84 9.70
CA GLN A 22 27.16 15.56 8.28
C GLN A 22 25.85 15.47 7.50
N LEU A 23 24.85 14.78 8.05
CA LEU A 23 23.51 14.72 7.46
C LEU A 23 22.89 16.12 7.30
N ALA A 24 22.94 16.94 8.36
CA ALA A 24 22.38 18.29 8.32
C ALA A 24 23.10 19.19 7.30
N THR A 25 24.44 19.11 7.23
CA THR A 25 25.26 19.85 6.26
C THR A 25 24.88 19.50 4.83
N ALA A 26 24.61 18.23 4.53
CA ALA A 26 24.20 17.80 3.19
C ALA A 26 22.73 18.13 2.88
N LEU A 27 21.82 17.90 3.84
CA LEU A 27 20.38 17.93 3.58
C LEU A 27 19.79 19.36 3.61
N ILE A 28 20.24 20.22 4.52
CA ILE A 28 19.69 21.58 4.68
C ILE A 28 19.80 22.41 3.37
N PRO A 29 20.94 22.45 2.66
CA PRO A 29 21.04 23.17 1.39
C PRO A 29 20.04 22.66 0.33
N ILE A 30 19.89 21.34 0.22
CA ILE A 30 18.95 20.70 -0.71
C ILE A 30 17.51 21.09 -0.38
N LEU A 31 17.13 21.01 0.90
CA LEU A 31 15.78 21.37 1.33
C LEU A 31 15.48 22.85 1.05
N LYS A 32 16.44 23.75 1.31
CA LYS A 32 16.31 25.18 1.02
C LYS A 32 16.15 25.45 -0.47
N SER A 33 16.90 24.77 -1.34
CA SER A 33 16.79 24.97 -2.79
C SER A 33 15.51 24.39 -3.39
N GLN A 34 14.90 23.41 -2.71
CA GLN A 34 13.70 22.69 -3.19
C GLN A 34 12.40 23.18 -2.53
N GLN A 35 12.42 24.29 -1.78
CA GLN A 35 11.21 24.86 -1.19
C GLN A 35 10.20 25.27 -2.28
N LYS A 36 9.09 24.55 -2.33
CA LYS A 36 7.96 24.77 -3.25
C LYS A 36 6.66 24.83 -2.45
N SER A 37 5.58 25.27 -3.09
CA SER A 37 4.24 25.21 -2.49
C SER A 37 3.93 23.79 -2.02
N PRO A 38 3.44 23.59 -0.79
CA PRO A 38 3.04 22.28 -0.30
C PRO A 38 2.00 21.66 -1.24
N ARG A 39 2.14 20.36 -1.54
CA ARG A 39 1.08 19.63 -2.24
C ARG A 39 0.00 19.19 -1.27
N THR A 40 -1.22 19.06 -1.76
CA THR A 40 -2.32 18.47 -1.00
C THR A 40 -1.98 17.02 -0.67
N THR A 41 -2.02 16.67 0.62
CA THR A 41 -1.86 15.28 1.06
C THR A 41 -3.18 14.53 0.91
N ALA A 42 -3.11 13.27 0.48
CA ALA A 42 -4.27 12.39 0.41
C ALA A 42 -4.11 11.29 1.46
N THR A 43 -5.20 10.97 2.17
CA THR A 43 -5.21 9.84 3.10
C THR A 43 -5.09 8.54 2.31
N SER A 44 -4.11 7.70 2.67
CA SER A 44 -3.96 6.37 2.05
C SER A 44 -5.23 5.55 2.23
N LEU A 45 -5.62 4.81 1.19
CA LEU A 45 -6.76 3.88 1.22
C LEU A 45 -6.69 2.91 2.40
N SER A 46 -5.47 2.50 2.79
CA SER A 46 -5.20 1.60 3.92
C SER A 46 -5.75 2.10 5.26
N TRP A 47 -6.03 3.40 5.38
CA TRP A 47 -6.58 4.02 6.61
C TRP A 47 -8.07 4.34 6.52
N SER A 48 -8.68 4.11 5.35
CA SER A 48 -10.07 4.52 5.05
C SER A 48 -11.00 3.32 4.84
N VAL A 49 -10.46 2.10 4.87
CA VAL A 49 -11.20 0.86 4.63
C VAL A 49 -11.42 0.13 5.96
N ILE A 50 -12.66 -0.29 6.20
CA ILE A 50 -12.99 -1.27 7.22
C ILE A 50 -13.15 -2.62 6.52
N PRO A 51 -12.28 -3.61 6.79
CA PRO A 51 -12.34 -4.89 6.11
C PRO A 51 -13.56 -5.71 6.55
N THR A 52 -14.13 -6.45 5.59
CA THR A 52 -15.18 -7.44 5.86
C THR A 52 -14.59 -8.82 5.71
N VAL A 53 -14.48 -9.55 6.83
CA VAL A 53 -13.96 -10.93 6.84
C VAL A 53 -15.07 -11.90 6.42
N ALA A 54 -14.85 -12.68 5.35
CA ALA A 54 -15.77 -13.72 4.90
C ALA A 54 -15.39 -15.09 5.47
N ILE A 55 -14.10 -15.42 5.44
CA ILE A 55 -13.53 -16.66 5.98
C ILE A 55 -12.21 -16.36 6.68
N SER A 56 -11.67 -17.32 7.43
CA SER A 56 -10.38 -17.11 8.08
C SER A 56 -9.26 -16.97 7.04
N MET A 57 -8.22 -16.20 7.38
CA MET A 57 -7.03 -16.06 6.53
C MET A 57 -6.38 -17.41 6.22
N ARG A 58 -6.44 -18.37 7.17
CA ARG A 58 -5.97 -19.73 6.98
C ARG A 58 -6.80 -20.45 5.90
N ASP A 59 -8.13 -20.38 5.99
CA ASP A 59 -9.00 -21.07 5.04
C ASP A 59 -8.81 -20.48 3.64
N ALA A 60 -8.72 -19.15 3.52
CA ALA A 60 -8.43 -18.48 2.26
C ALA A 60 -7.07 -18.87 1.67
N TYR A 61 -6.05 -19.05 2.53
CA TYR A 61 -4.72 -19.46 2.11
C TYR A 61 -4.69 -20.88 1.51
N PHE A 62 -5.50 -21.81 2.05
CA PHE A 62 -5.56 -23.20 1.59
C PHE A 62 -6.69 -23.47 0.58
N ALA A 63 -7.55 -22.49 0.31
CA ALA A 63 -8.67 -22.67 -0.60
C ALA A 63 -8.21 -22.84 -2.05
N GLU A 64 -9.06 -23.48 -2.86
CA GLU A 64 -8.92 -23.38 -4.30
C GLU A 64 -9.17 -21.93 -4.74
N THR A 65 -8.38 -21.45 -5.71
CA THR A 65 -8.45 -20.07 -6.19
C THR A 65 -8.66 -19.99 -7.69
N GLU A 66 -9.23 -18.89 -8.16
CA GLU A 66 -9.31 -18.53 -9.58
C GLU A 66 -8.89 -17.07 -9.78
N MET A 67 -8.44 -16.73 -11.00
CA MET A 67 -8.24 -15.34 -11.42
C MET A 67 -9.51 -14.84 -12.09
N VAL A 68 -10.04 -13.72 -11.64
CA VAL A 68 -11.22 -13.06 -12.24
C VAL A 68 -10.89 -11.62 -12.60
N SER A 69 -11.58 -11.04 -13.58
CA SER A 69 -11.42 -9.62 -13.91
C SER A 69 -11.83 -8.72 -12.74
N ALA A 70 -11.35 -7.48 -12.73
CA ALA A 70 -11.69 -6.49 -11.70
C ALA A 70 -13.21 -6.35 -11.50
N GLU A 71 -13.99 -6.36 -12.59
CA GLU A 71 -15.45 -6.23 -12.55
C GLU A 71 -16.12 -7.43 -11.87
N ARG A 72 -15.54 -8.63 -12.04
CA ARG A 72 -16.02 -9.87 -11.43
C ARG A 72 -15.48 -10.12 -10.03
N ALA A 73 -14.49 -9.34 -9.58
CA ALA A 73 -13.86 -9.49 -8.29
C ALA A 73 -14.71 -8.90 -7.15
N VAL A 74 -15.53 -7.90 -7.45
CA VAL A 74 -16.35 -7.21 -6.45
C VAL A 74 -17.31 -8.20 -5.77
N GLY A 75 -17.31 -8.21 -4.43
CA GLY A 75 -18.08 -9.12 -3.59
C GLY A 75 -17.46 -10.51 -3.43
N ARG A 76 -16.36 -10.83 -4.11
CA ARG A 76 -15.63 -12.10 -3.94
C ARG A 76 -14.66 -12.02 -2.75
N THR A 77 -14.30 -13.18 -2.23
CA THR A 77 -13.28 -13.29 -1.17
C THR A 77 -11.89 -13.28 -1.81
N SER A 78 -11.05 -12.33 -1.41
CA SER A 78 -9.65 -12.26 -1.85
C SER A 78 -8.88 -13.48 -1.35
N ALA A 79 -8.06 -14.06 -2.23
CA ALA A 79 -7.01 -15.00 -1.85
C ALA A 79 -5.63 -14.33 -1.73
N ASP A 80 -5.55 -13.04 -2.07
CA ASP A 80 -4.35 -12.23 -2.00
C ASP A 80 -4.36 -11.30 -0.79
N LEU A 81 -3.14 -11.01 -0.32
CA LEU A 81 -2.86 -9.78 0.40
C LEU A 81 -2.56 -8.69 -0.63
N ILE A 82 -3.15 -7.50 -0.51
CA ILE A 82 -2.85 -6.36 -1.39
C ILE A 82 -2.56 -5.13 -0.55
N ALA A 83 -1.39 -4.53 -0.76
CA ALA A 83 -0.91 -3.36 0.00
C ALA A 83 -0.37 -2.27 -0.94
N PRO A 84 -0.92 -1.05 -0.91
CA PRO A 84 -0.27 0.11 -1.50
C PRO A 84 1.02 0.46 -0.76
N TYR A 85 2.08 0.79 -1.50
CA TYR A 85 3.35 1.25 -0.95
C TYR A 85 3.75 2.60 -1.54
N PRO A 86 3.87 3.66 -0.71
CA PRO A 86 3.67 3.69 0.75
C PRO A 86 2.17 3.74 1.15
N PRO A 87 1.79 3.40 2.41
CA PRO A 87 2.65 3.08 3.57
C PRO A 87 3.10 1.61 3.66
N GLY A 88 2.61 0.71 2.80
CA GLY A 88 2.88 -0.73 2.90
C GLY A 88 1.96 -1.48 3.86
N VAL A 89 0.83 -0.87 4.23
CA VAL A 89 -0.23 -1.50 5.03
C VAL A 89 -1.22 -2.17 4.08
N ALA A 90 -1.66 -3.37 4.43
CA ALA A 90 -2.63 -4.10 3.62
C ALA A 90 -3.99 -3.37 3.60
N VAL A 91 -4.56 -3.22 2.41
CA VAL A 91 -5.95 -2.80 2.21
C VAL A 91 -6.88 -4.01 2.19
N ILE A 92 -6.34 -5.15 1.74
CA ILE A 92 -7.03 -6.44 1.75
C ILE A 92 -6.06 -7.51 2.24
N ALA A 93 -6.56 -8.40 3.08
CA ALA A 93 -5.91 -9.65 3.46
C ALA A 93 -6.66 -10.86 2.88
N PRO A 94 -6.01 -12.04 2.77
CA PRO A 94 -6.71 -13.25 2.35
C PRO A 94 -7.88 -13.55 3.29
N GLY A 95 -9.04 -13.90 2.72
CA GLY A 95 -10.27 -14.18 3.46
C GLY A 95 -11.19 -12.97 3.63
N GLU A 96 -10.74 -11.78 3.22
CA GLU A 96 -11.57 -10.57 3.21
C GLU A 96 -12.28 -10.37 1.87
N VAL A 97 -13.43 -9.68 1.91
CA VAL A 97 -14.25 -9.38 0.73
C VAL A 97 -13.67 -8.20 -0.04
N LEU A 98 -13.47 -8.37 -1.34
CA LEU A 98 -13.16 -7.28 -2.27
C LEU A 98 -14.40 -6.42 -2.49
N THR A 99 -14.57 -5.36 -1.71
CA THR A 99 -15.68 -4.41 -1.90
C THR A 99 -15.42 -3.49 -3.08
N GLN A 100 -16.47 -2.86 -3.61
CA GLN A 100 -16.36 -1.87 -4.67
C GLN A 100 -15.38 -0.74 -4.30
N LEU A 101 -15.47 -0.23 -3.06
CA LEU A 101 -14.57 0.78 -2.53
C LEU A 101 -13.10 0.36 -2.59
N ILE A 102 -12.80 -0.91 -2.27
CA ILE A 102 -11.44 -1.44 -2.29
C ILE A 102 -10.93 -1.53 -3.72
N VAL A 103 -11.70 -2.13 -4.63
CA VAL A 103 -11.29 -2.32 -6.03
C VAL A 103 -11.06 -0.96 -6.71
N ASP A 104 -12.00 -0.03 -6.57
CA ASP A 104 -11.89 1.32 -7.15
C ASP A 104 -10.75 2.12 -6.51
N GLY A 105 -10.61 2.03 -5.18
CA GLY A 105 -9.57 2.71 -4.44
C GLY A 105 -8.17 2.22 -4.83
N LEU A 106 -7.99 0.91 -5.00
CA LEU A 106 -6.71 0.32 -5.43
C LEU A 106 -6.36 0.75 -6.86
N ALA A 107 -7.35 0.75 -7.77
CA ALA A 107 -7.17 1.23 -9.13
C ALA A 107 -6.79 2.72 -9.17
N ALA A 108 -7.47 3.58 -8.41
CA ALA A 108 -7.14 5.01 -8.31
C ALA A 108 -5.74 5.23 -7.71
N THR A 109 -5.38 4.46 -6.67
CA THR A 109 -4.06 4.51 -6.03
C THR A 109 -2.96 4.13 -7.01
N LYS A 110 -3.17 3.08 -7.81
CA LYS A 110 -2.25 2.67 -8.88
C LYS A 110 -2.11 3.74 -9.96
N ALA A 111 -3.22 4.34 -10.40
CA ALA A 111 -3.22 5.40 -11.41
C ALA A 111 -2.47 6.66 -10.95
N ALA A 112 -2.47 6.93 -9.64
CA ALA A 112 -1.67 7.99 -9.02
C ALA A 112 -0.16 7.67 -8.93
N GLY A 113 0.28 6.52 -9.46
CA GLY A 113 1.69 6.11 -9.47
C GLY A 113 2.16 5.40 -8.20
N VAL A 114 1.25 5.09 -7.27
CA VAL A 114 1.59 4.33 -6.06
C VAL A 114 1.80 2.86 -6.44
N ARG A 115 2.87 2.26 -5.90
CA ARG A 115 3.16 0.86 -6.13
C ARG A 115 2.13 0.01 -5.38
N ILE A 116 1.58 -1.00 -6.06
CA ILE A 116 0.74 -2.01 -5.42
C ILE A 116 1.58 -3.28 -5.23
N ALA A 117 1.68 -3.74 -3.99
CA ALA A 117 2.44 -4.93 -3.62
C ALA A 117 1.50 -6.12 -3.34
N TYR A 118 2.06 -7.32 -3.54
CA TYR A 118 1.48 -8.62 -3.16
C TYR A 118 0.21 -9.07 -3.91
N ALA A 119 -0.44 -8.19 -4.68
CA ALA A 119 -1.41 -8.61 -5.68
C ALA A 119 -0.77 -9.57 -6.69
N THR A 120 -1.43 -10.70 -6.96
CA THR A 120 -0.99 -11.68 -7.96
C THR A 120 -0.85 -11.02 -9.33
N ASP A 121 -1.80 -10.15 -9.69
CA ASP A 121 -1.70 -9.26 -10.84
C ASP A 121 -1.44 -7.82 -10.38
N PRO A 122 -0.21 -7.29 -10.55
CA PRO A 122 0.16 -5.95 -10.10
C PRO A 122 -0.42 -4.82 -10.98
N THR A 123 -1.07 -5.16 -12.10
CA THR A 123 -1.83 -4.19 -12.92
C THR A 123 -3.23 -3.95 -12.39
N LEU A 124 -3.72 -4.84 -11.52
CA LEU A 124 -5.10 -4.85 -11.00
C LEU A 124 -6.18 -5.04 -12.07
N ALA A 125 -5.81 -5.55 -13.26
CA ALA A 125 -6.79 -5.95 -14.27
C ALA A 125 -7.55 -7.22 -13.83
N SER A 126 -6.89 -8.08 -13.07
CA SER A 126 -7.46 -9.29 -12.49
C SER A 126 -7.11 -9.46 -11.02
N TYR A 127 -7.90 -10.25 -10.31
CA TYR A 127 -7.76 -10.53 -8.88
C TYR A 127 -7.82 -12.03 -8.63
N ARG A 128 -6.95 -12.52 -7.74
CA ARG A 128 -7.00 -13.89 -7.27
C ARG A 128 -8.02 -14.01 -6.14
N VAL A 129 -9.07 -14.78 -6.37
CA VAL A 129 -10.19 -14.94 -5.44
C VAL A 129 -10.37 -16.41 -5.08
N VAL A 130 -10.98 -16.67 -3.93
CA VAL A 130 -11.39 -18.01 -3.51
C VAL A 130 -12.51 -18.50 -4.43
N LYS A 131 -12.38 -19.72 -4.96
CA LYS A 131 -13.44 -20.37 -5.74
C LYS A 131 -14.65 -20.62 -4.84
N SER A 132 -15.82 -20.29 -5.37
CA SER A 132 -17.12 -20.57 -4.74
C SER A 132 -17.55 -22.01 -4.95
#